data_AF-A0A415ZRM0-F1
#
_entry.id   AF-A0A415ZRM0-F1
#
_cell.length_a   1.000
_cell.length_b   1.000
_cell.length_c   1.000
_cell.angle_alpha   90.00
_cell.angle_beta   90.00
_cell.angle_gamma   90.00
#
_symmetry.space_group_name_H-M   'P 1'
#
loop_
_entity.id
_entity.type
_entity.pdbx_description
1 polymer ?
#
loop_
_entity_poly.entity_id
_entity_poly.type
_entity_poly.pdbx_seq_one_letter_code
_entity_poly.pdbx_strand_id
1 'polypeptide(L)'
;MKVLEDGTVTMTFDEYDSHVEDAQECGYQLSATWYPSMETAMRIMEDFPHNVLFAIWLLESNPSVILSPKQKEVNKYLRRGMREMLVLEE
;
A
#
# COMPACT_ATOMS: atom_id res chain seq x y z
N MET A 1 -11.26 -7.49 7.07
CA MET A 1 -9.83 -7.43 7.45
C MET A 1 -9.58 -8.13 8.79
N LYS A 2 -8.55 -8.98 8.86
CA LYS A 2 -8.07 -9.67 10.07
C LYS A 2 -6.54 -9.64 10.12
N VAL A 3 -5.97 -9.64 11.32
CA VAL A 3 -4.51 -9.71 11.52
C VAL A 3 -4.18 -11.07 12.13
N LEU A 4 -3.21 -11.79 11.54
CA LEU A 4 -2.77 -13.09 12.05
C LEU A 4 -1.59 -12.93 13.02
N GLU A 5 -1.30 -14.00 13.78
CA GLU A 5 -0.23 -13.99 14.81
C GLU A 5 1.17 -13.73 14.23
N ASP A 6 1.39 -14.04 12.96
CA ASP A 6 2.65 -13.80 12.24
C ASP A 6 2.78 -12.38 11.66
N GLY A 7 1.78 -11.52 11.88
CA GLY A 7 1.77 -10.15 11.40
C GLY A 7 1.27 -9.99 9.95
N THR A 8 0.82 -11.07 9.31
CA THR A 8 0.12 -10.96 8.03
C THR A 8 -1.29 -10.39 8.21
N VAL A 9 -1.80 -9.74 7.17
CA VAL A 9 -3.17 -9.23 7.10
C VAL A 9 -3.95 -10.04 6.09
N THR A 10 -5.16 -10.42 6.48
CA THR A 10 -6.12 -11.08 5.62
C THR A 10 -7.30 -10.17 5.32
N MET A 11 -7.73 -10.08 4.07
CA MET A 11 -8.96 -9.41 3.67
C MET A 11 -9.61 -10.14 2.49
N THR A 12 -10.90 -9.96 2.31
CA THR A 12 -11.56 -10.50 1.11
C THR A 12 -11.17 -9.69 -0.13
N PHE A 13 -11.36 -10.27 -1.33
CA PHE A 13 -11.24 -9.51 -2.57
C PHE A 13 -12.15 -8.28 -2.59
N ASP A 14 -13.40 -8.40 -2.15
CA ASP A 14 -14.36 -7.29 -2.09
C ASP A 14 -13.88 -6.16 -1.15
N GLU A 15 -13.31 -6.51 0.02
CA GLU A 15 -12.72 -5.53 0.93
C GLU A 15 -11.52 -4.82 0.31
N TYR A 16 -10.64 -5.56 -0.38
CA TYR A 16 -9.48 -4.98 -1.05
C TYR A 16 -9.90 -4.01 -2.16
N ASP A 17 -10.82 -4.44 -3.03
CA ASP A 17 -11.30 -3.65 -4.16
C ASP A 17 -12.00 -2.37 -3.67
N SER A 18 -12.81 -2.46 -2.61
CA SER A 18 -13.41 -1.30 -1.96
C SER A 18 -12.36 -0.30 -1.47
N HIS A 19 -11.26 -0.77 -0.87
CA HIS A 19 -10.18 0.12 -0.41
C HIS A 19 -9.35 0.73 -1.56
N VAL A 20 -9.24 0.03 -2.68
CA VAL A 20 -8.62 0.58 -3.89
C VAL A 20 -9.49 1.68 -4.48
N GLU A 21 -10.80 1.47 -4.55
CA GLU A 21 -11.77 2.49 -4.97
C GLU A 21 -11.70 3.72 -4.06
N ASP A 22 -11.77 3.52 -2.74
CA ASP A 22 -11.61 4.58 -1.74
C ASP A 22 -10.29 5.36 -1.93
N ALA A 23 -9.19 4.65 -2.19
CA ALA A 23 -7.89 5.27 -2.41
C ALA A 23 -7.86 6.15 -3.67
N GLN A 24 -8.52 5.73 -4.74
CA GLN A 24 -8.57 6.44 -6.02
C GLN A 24 -9.54 7.63 -5.98
N GLU A 25 -10.66 7.50 -5.26
CA GLU A 25 -11.66 8.56 -5.11
C GLU A 25 -11.32 9.56 -4.00
N CYS A 26 -10.34 9.24 -3.15
CA CYS A 26 -9.86 10.13 -2.10
C CYS A 26 -9.42 11.48 -2.69
N GLY A 27 -9.97 12.59 -2.18
CA GLY A 27 -9.57 13.94 -2.59
C GLY A 27 -8.10 14.31 -2.29
N TYR A 28 -7.42 13.48 -1.48
CA TYR A 28 -5.99 13.55 -1.24
C TYR A 28 -5.30 12.45 -2.04
N GLN A 29 -5.03 12.69 -3.32
CA GLN A 29 -4.29 11.76 -4.17
C GLN A 29 -2.78 12.01 -4.09
N LEU A 30 -1.99 10.96 -4.30
CA LEU A 30 -0.54 11.09 -4.41
C LEU A 30 -0.16 12.03 -5.57
N SER A 31 0.64 13.05 -5.26
CA SER A 31 1.16 13.99 -6.26
C SER A 31 2.57 13.58 -6.70
N ALA A 32 3.01 14.07 -7.86
CA ALA A 32 4.39 13.85 -8.30
C ALA A 32 5.44 14.49 -7.38
N THR A 33 5.05 15.46 -6.55
CA THR A 33 5.95 16.26 -5.71
C THR A 33 6.27 15.61 -4.37
N TRP A 34 5.50 14.60 -3.94
CA TRP A 34 5.75 13.89 -2.69
C TRP A 34 5.59 12.38 -2.85
N TYR A 35 6.54 11.64 -2.30
CA TYR A 35 6.52 10.18 -2.21
C TYR A 35 7.35 9.79 -0.99
N PRO A 36 7.00 8.72 -0.24
CA PRO A 36 7.76 8.33 0.94
C PRO A 36 9.23 8.01 0.62
N SER A 37 10.09 8.19 1.61
CA SER A 37 11.46 7.69 1.54
C SER A 37 11.49 6.17 1.67
N MET A 38 12.62 5.55 1.33
CA MET A 38 12.81 4.10 1.56
C MET A 38 12.73 3.75 3.05
N GLU A 39 13.31 4.58 3.92
CA GLU A 39 13.23 4.38 5.38
C GLU A 39 11.77 4.41 5.87
N THR A 40 10.96 5.34 5.37
CA THR A 40 9.53 5.39 5.69
C THR A 40 8.83 4.14 5.17
N ALA A 41 9.12 3.68 3.95
CA ALA A 41 8.54 2.46 3.41
C ALA A 41 8.90 1.21 4.21
N MET A 42 10.13 1.12 4.72
CA MET A 42 10.54 0.04 5.62
C MET A 42 9.72 0.05 6.91
N ARG A 43 9.55 1.21 7.55
CA ARG A 43 8.72 1.34 8.76
C ARG A 43 7.26 0.97 8.53
N ILE A 44 6.70 1.30 7.36
CA ILE A 44 5.35 0.89 6.96
C ILE A 44 5.26 -0.65 6.93
N MET A 45 6.28 -1.33 6.42
CA MET A 45 6.30 -2.80 6.34
C MET A 45 6.62 -3.47 7.70
N GLU A 46 7.42 -2.84 8.55
CA GLU A 46 7.71 -3.32 9.92
C GLU A 46 6.45 -3.39 10.79
N ASP A 47 5.52 -2.44 10.61
CA ASP A 47 4.22 -2.41 11.29
C ASP A 47 3.07 -2.55 10.28
N PHE A 48 3.18 -3.54 9.40
CA PHE A 48 2.26 -3.74 8.29
C PHE A 48 0.78 -3.81 8.70
N PRO A 49 0.37 -4.51 9.77
CA PRO A 49 -1.03 -4.60 10.16
C PRO A 49 -1.73 -3.26 10.39
N HIS A 50 -1.01 -2.29 10.96
CA HIS A 50 -1.55 -0.95 11.21
C HIS A 50 -1.43 -0.02 10.00
N ASN A 51 -0.60 -0.38 9.00
CA ASN A 51 -0.30 0.47 7.85
C ASN A 51 -0.85 -0.07 6.52
N VAL A 52 -1.52 -1.21 6.49
CA VAL A 52 -1.97 -1.87 5.26
C VAL A 52 -2.85 -0.97 4.38
N LEU A 53 -3.82 -0.26 4.96
CA LEU A 53 -4.67 0.66 4.20
C LEU A 53 -3.89 1.86 3.66
N PHE A 54 -2.90 2.34 4.41
CA PHE A 54 -2.01 3.40 3.94
C PHE A 54 -1.09 2.93 2.82
N ALA A 55 -0.63 1.67 2.87
CA ALA A 55 0.14 1.05 1.81
C ALA A 55 -0.70 0.88 0.52
N ILE A 56 -1.97 0.48 0.63
CA ILE A 56 -2.92 0.45 -0.49
C ILE A 56 -3.06 1.84 -1.09
N TRP A 57 -3.33 2.86 -0.26
CA TRP A 57 -3.45 4.25 -0.73
C TRP A 57 -2.17 4.75 -1.43
N LEU A 58 -0.98 4.47 -0.88
CA LEU A 58 0.29 4.88 -1.51
C LEU A 58 0.49 4.26 -2.90
N LEU A 59 0.03 3.02 -3.09
CA LEU A 59 0.25 2.26 -4.31
C LEU A 59 -0.80 2.53 -5.38
N GLU A 60 -2.03 2.82 -4.97
CA GLU A 60 -3.20 2.79 -5.85
C GLU A 60 -3.93 4.14 -5.95
N SER A 61 -3.64 5.13 -5.11
CA SER A 61 -4.38 6.42 -5.09
C SER A 61 -4.25 7.27 -6.36
N ASN A 62 -3.15 7.14 -7.11
CA ASN A 62 -2.98 7.83 -8.38
C ASN A 62 -2.22 6.96 -9.39
N PRO A 63 -2.90 6.09 -10.15
CA PRO A 63 -2.27 5.21 -11.12
C PRO A 63 -1.53 5.95 -12.25
N SER A 64 -1.87 7.22 -12.48
CA SER A 64 -1.26 8.06 -13.53
C SER A 64 -0.03 8.83 -13.05
N VAL A 65 0.37 8.71 -11.78
CA VAL A 65 1.53 9.44 -11.26
C VAL A 65 2.82 8.93 -11.91
N ILE A 66 3.60 9.84 -12.48
CA ILE A 66 4.91 9.50 -13.06
C ILE A 66 5.95 9.53 -11.94
N LEU A 67 6.42 8.35 -11.55
CA LEU A 67 7.44 8.21 -10.51
C LEU A 67 8.86 8.41 -11.07
N SER A 68 9.69 9.14 -10.32
CA SER A 68 11.13 9.21 -10.54
C SER A 68 11.82 7.86 -10.27
N PRO A 69 13.06 7.64 -10.73
CA PRO A 69 13.77 6.37 -10.50
C PRO A 69 13.86 5.98 -9.01
N LYS A 70 14.13 6.93 -8.12
CA LYS A 70 14.18 6.67 -6.68
C LYS A 70 12.82 6.27 -6.10
N GLN A 71 11.74 6.91 -6.55
CA GLN A 71 10.39 6.60 -6.11
C GLN A 71 9.92 5.23 -6.63
N LYS A 72 10.34 4.84 -7.84
CA LYS A 72 10.08 3.50 -8.38
C LYS A 72 10.69 2.39 -7.52
N GLU A 73 11.89 2.59 -6.98
CA GLU A 73 12.49 1.62 -6.05
C GLU A 73 11.67 1.48 -4.76
N VAL A 74 11.18 2.60 -4.20
CA VAL A 74 10.30 2.58 -3.03
C VAL A 74 8.96 1.91 -3.35
N ASN A 75 8.34 2.23 -4.50
CA ASN A 75 7.11 1.57 -4.97
C ASN A 75 7.30 0.05 -5.12
N LYS A 76 8.42 -0.37 -5.71
CA LYS A 76 8.77 -1.80 -5.87
C LYS A 76 8.93 -2.50 -4.52
N TYR A 77 9.56 -1.84 -3.54
CA TYR A 77 9.68 -2.38 -2.18
C TYR A 77 8.31 -2.57 -1.53
N LEU A 78 7.45 -1.55 -1.55
CA LEU A 78 6.10 -1.61 -0.99
C LEU A 78 5.24 -2.69 -1.69
N ARG A 79 5.26 -2.78 -3.03
CA ARG A 79 4.53 -3.82 -3.77
C ARG A 79 5.02 -5.23 -3.45
N ARG A 80 6.31 -5.39 -3.15
CA ARG A 80 6.85 -6.67 -2.71
C ARG A 80 6.34 -7.02 -1.32
N GLY A 81 6.43 -6.09 -0.37
CA GLY A 81 5.92 -6.29 1.00
C GLY A 81 4.42 -6.60 1.02
N MET A 82 3.62 -5.88 0.23
CA MET A 82 2.19 -6.18 0.05
C MET A 82 1.95 -7.63 -0.38
N ARG A 83 2.69 -8.15 -1.37
CA ARG A 83 2.53 -9.55 -1.82
C ARG A 83 2.96 -10.58 -0.78
N GLU A 84 3.88 -10.22 0.11
CA GLU A 84 4.40 -11.13 1.14
C GLU A 84 3.50 -11.13 2.38
N MET A 85 2.87 -9.98 2.71
CA MET A 85 2.19 -9.76 3.98
C MET A 85 0.66 -9.68 3.87
N LEU A 86 0.11 -9.43 2.68
CA LEU A 86 -1.33 -9.39 2.44
C LEU A 86 -1.82 -10.70 1.81
N VAL A 87 -2.81 -11.32 2.45
CA VAL A 87 -3.49 -12.51 1.96
C VAL A 87 -4.92 -12.12 1.56
N LEU A 88 -5.28 -12.40 0.31
CA LEU A 88 -6.64 -12.20 -0.20
C LEU A 88 -7.42 -13.51 -0.14
N GLU A 89 -8.60 -13.46 0.46
CA GLU A 89 -9.54 -14.58 0.56
C GLU A 89 -10.75 -14.35 -0.35
N GLU A 90 -11.35 -15.45 -0.83
CA GLU A 90 -12.64 -15.45 -1.54
C GLU A 90 -13.81 -15.04 -0.63
#